data_AF-A0A7X6APK2-F1
#
_entry.id   AF-A0A7X6APK2-F1
#
_cell.length_a   1.000
_cell.length_b   1.000
_cell.length_c   1.000
_cell.angle_alpha   90.00
_cell.angle_beta   90.00
_cell.angle_gamma   90.00
#
_symmetry.space_group_name_H-M   'P 1'
#
loop_
_entity.id
_entity.type
_entity.pdbx_description
1 polymer ?
#
loop_
_entity_poly.entity_id
_entity_poly.type
_entity_poly.pdbx_seq_one_letter_code
_entity_poly.pdbx_strand_id
1 'polypeptide(L)'
;MSPTEPRGGRPRETDRYRMLLEASRTLGATLGVDELYEAIYRETARAMDAPGFFLAVHDQGRDLARVVYMAEHGEGQPVDVP
;
A
#
# COMPACT_ATOMS: atom_id res chain seq x y z
N MET A 1 31.74 7.30 -25.93
CA MET A 1 31.68 6.92 -24.50
C MET A 1 30.39 7.51 -23.95
N SER A 2 29.43 6.68 -23.57
CA SER A 2 28.16 7.12 -23.00
C SER A 2 28.20 6.90 -21.48
N PRO A 3 27.80 7.88 -20.65
CA PRO A 3 27.87 7.73 -19.21
C PRO A 3 26.77 6.79 -18.72
N THR A 4 27.18 5.78 -17.95
CA THR A 4 26.35 4.81 -17.24
C THR A 4 25.40 5.53 -16.28
N GLU A 5 24.09 5.32 -16.45
CA GLU A 5 23.06 5.71 -15.49
C GLU A 5 23.35 5.08 -14.11
N PRO A 6 23.19 5.81 -12.99
CA PRO A 6 23.36 5.23 -11.67
C PRO A 6 22.24 4.22 -11.43
N ARG A 7 22.59 2.92 -11.41
CA ARG A 7 21.69 1.84 -10.98
C ARG A 7 21.21 2.13 -9.57
N GLY A 8 19.89 2.27 -9.39
CA GLY A 8 19.24 2.53 -8.11
C GLY A 8 19.75 1.59 -7.01
N GLY A 9 20.39 2.16 -6.00
CA GLY A 9 20.89 1.41 -4.84
C GLY A 9 19.72 0.91 -4.00
N ARG A 10 19.76 -0.36 -3.58
CA ARG A 10 18.82 -0.88 -2.57
C ARG A 10 18.87 0.03 -1.33
N PRO A 11 17.72 0.43 -0.76
CA PRO A 11 17.69 1.17 0.50
C PRO A 11 18.48 0.41 1.57
N ARG A 12 19.22 1.11 2.43
CA ARG A 12 19.91 0.47 3.54
C ARG A 12 18.86 -0.17 4.44
N GLU A 13 19.22 -1.27 5.10
CA GLU A 13 18.30 -2.04 5.95
C GLU A 13 17.63 -1.18 7.05
N THR A 14 18.37 -0.22 7.61
CA THR A 14 17.85 0.79 8.54
C THR A 14 16.74 1.66 7.95
N ASP A 15 16.85 2.04 6.67
CA ASP A 15 15.86 2.89 6.01
C ASP A 15 14.56 2.13 5.77
N ARG A 16 14.66 0.84 5.40
CA ARG A 16 13.50 -0.06 5.30
C ARG A 16 12.79 -0.23 6.64
N TYR A 17 13.57 -0.40 7.71
CA TYR A 17 13.02 -0.52 9.06
C TYR A 17 12.31 0.77 9.50
N ARG A 18 12.89 1.95 9.24
CA ARG A 18 12.22 3.23 9.52
C ARG A 18 10.90 3.35 8.76
N MET A 19 10.91 3.02 7.47
CA MET A 19 9.72 3.08 6.64
C MET A 19 8.60 2.17 7.18
N LEU A 20 8.94 0.95 7.60
CA LEU A 20 7.97 0.03 8.18
C LEU A 20 7.41 0.55 9.53
N LEU A 21 8.27 1.14 10.37
CA LEU A 21 7.85 1.71 11.64
C LEU A 21 6.94 2.93 11.46
N GLU A 22 7.23 3.78 10.48
CA GLU A 22 6.39 4.91 10.11
C GLU A 22 5.02 4.43 9.60
N ALA A 23 5.00 3.49 8.66
CA ALA A 23 3.76 2.89 8.16
C ALA A 23 2.94 2.27 9.30
N SER A 24 3.56 1.50 10.19
CA SER A 24 2.89 0.90 11.34
C SER A 24 2.23 1.94 12.25
N ARG A 25 2.88 3.10 12.46
CA ARG A 25 2.33 4.20 13.25
C ARG A 25 1.17 4.89 12.55
N THR A 26 1.28 5.18 11.25
CA THR A 26 0.19 5.76 10.46
C THR A 26 -1.04 4.86 10.51
N LEU A 27 -0.86 3.58 10.20
CA LEU A 27 -1.95 2.60 10.17
C LEU A 27 -2.59 2.41 11.55
N GLY A 28 -1.77 2.30 12.61
CA GLY A 28 -2.26 2.12 13.98
C GLY A 28 -2.99 3.34 14.57
N ALA A 29 -2.83 4.53 13.99
CA ALA A 29 -3.54 5.74 14.40
C ALA A 29 -4.86 5.97 13.65
N THR A 30 -5.16 5.14 12.64
CA THR A 30 -6.36 5.30 11.80
C THR A 30 -7.56 4.65 12.47
N LEU A 31 -8.68 5.38 12.57
CA LEU A 31 -9.87 4.96 13.32
C LEU A 31 -11.00 4.46 12.42
N GLY A 32 -11.07 4.93 11.17
CA GLY A 32 -12.03 4.46 10.17
C GLY A 32 -11.49 3.31 9.33
N VAL A 33 -12.36 2.36 8.99
CA VAL A 33 -11.98 1.23 8.13
C VAL A 33 -11.67 1.67 6.69
N ASP A 34 -12.43 2.62 6.16
CA ASP A 34 -12.20 3.16 4.82
C ASP A 34 -10.91 4.00 4.76
N GLU A 35 -10.69 4.80 5.80
CA GLU A 35 -9.44 5.55 6.00
C GLU A 35 -8.24 4.61 6.10
N LEU A 36 -8.40 3.46 6.79
CA LEU A 36 -7.36 2.45 6.92
C LEU A 36 -7.00 1.85 5.57
N TYR A 37 -7.99 1.56 4.72
CA TYR A 37 -7.74 1.01 3.39
C TYR A 37 -6.96 1.99 2.49
N GLU A 38 -7.35 3.27 2.52
CA GLU A 38 -6.61 4.32 1.82
C GLU A 38 -5.18 4.47 2.36
N ALA A 39 -5.01 4.44 3.69
CA ALA A 39 -3.70 4.55 4.33
C ALA A 39 -2.77 3.39 3.93
N ILE A 40 -3.29 2.15 3.84
CA ILE A 40 -2.52 0.98 3.36
C ILE A 40 -2.03 1.21 1.92
N TYR A 41 -2.88 1.72 1.04
CA TYR A 41 -2.49 2.06 -0.32
C TYR A 41 -1.39 3.12 -0.34
N ARG A 42 -1.56 4.24 0.39
CA ARG A 42 -0.59 5.33 0.44
C ARG A 42 0.79 4.89 0.96
N GLU A 43 0.83 4.10 2.03
CA GLU A 43 2.09 3.58 2.57
C GLU A 43 2.75 2.58 1.61
N THR A 44 1.95 1.77 0.89
CA THR A 44 2.47 0.85 -0.14
C THR A 44 3.06 1.62 -1.32
N ALA A 45 2.34 2.60 -1.85
CA ALA A 45 2.78 3.43 -2.98
C ALA A 45 4.01 4.30 -2.63
N ARG A 46 4.19 4.63 -1.35
CA ARG A 46 5.42 5.27 -0.86
C ARG A 46 6.61 4.31 -0.87
N ALA A 47 6.39 3.03 -0.55
CA ALA A 47 7.44 2.02 -0.41
C ALA A 47 7.89 1.40 -1.73
N MET A 48 6.98 1.31 -2.71
CA MET A 48 7.23 0.72 -4.01
C MET A 48 6.31 1.31 -5.07
N ASP A 49 6.70 1.17 -6.34
CA ASP A 49 5.86 1.54 -7.45
C ASP A 49 4.59 0.66 -7.47
N ALA A 50 3.42 1.30 -7.40
CA ALA A 50 2.11 0.66 -7.27
C ALA A 50 1.12 1.25 -8.29
N PRO A 51 1.35 1.06 -9.61
CA PRO A 51 0.52 1.64 -10.67
C PRO A 51 -0.92 1.10 -10.67
N GLY A 52 -1.13 -0.08 -10.09
CA GLY A 52 -2.43 -0.64 -9.73
C GLY A 52 -2.34 -1.33 -8.37
N PHE A 53 -3.40 -1.21 -7.58
CA PHE A 53 -3.46 -1.75 -6.23
C PHE A 53 -4.87 -2.24 -5.91
N PHE A 54 -4.98 -3.42 -5.30
CA PHE A 54 -6.25 -3.99 -4.82
C PHE A 54 -6.05 -4.50 -3.40
N LEU A 55 -6.96 -4.11 -2.50
CA LEU A 55 -7.02 -4.65 -1.15
C LEU A 55 -8.27 -5.50 -1.01
N ALA A 56 -8.10 -6.76 -0.61
CA ALA A 56 -9.21 -7.67 -0.35
C ALA A 56 -9.20 -8.15 1.10
N VAL A 57 -10.38 -8.22 1.69
CA VAL A 57 -10.61 -8.82 3.01
C VAL A 57 -11.23 -10.19 2.83
N HIS A 58 -10.66 -11.18 3.50
CA HIS A 58 -11.16 -12.55 3.49
C HIS A 58 -12.17 -12.76 4.63
N ASP A 59 -13.38 -13.19 4.27
CA ASP A 59 -14.40 -13.68 5.20
C ASP A 59 -14.30 -15.20 5.30
N GLN A 60 -13.73 -15.68 6.42
CA GLN A 60 -13.57 -17.10 6.66
C GLN A 60 -14.90 -17.84 6.84
N GLY A 61 -15.96 -17.17 7.30
CA GLY A 61 -17.26 -17.79 7.49
C GLY A 61 -17.93 -18.15 6.16
N ARG A 62 -17.58 -17.42 5.09
CA ARG A 62 -18.14 -17.59 3.75
C ARG A 62 -17.16 -18.18 2.74
N ASP A 63 -15.87 -18.29 3.10
CA ASP A 63 -14.76 -18.66 2.20
C ASP A 63 -14.70 -17.74 0.97
N LEU A 64 -14.85 -16.42 1.20
CA LEU A 64 -14.88 -15.41 0.14
C LEU A 64 -13.90 -14.29 0.44
N ALA A 65 -13.22 -13.80 -0.59
CA ALA A 65 -12.46 -12.57 -0.55
C ALA A 65 -13.25 -11.45 -1.24
N ARG A 66 -13.44 -10.33 -0.54
CA ARG A 66 -14.08 -9.12 -1.09
C ARG A 66 -13.02 -8.05 -1.28
N VAL A 67 -12.90 -7.52 -2.49
CA VAL A 67 -12.13 -6.30 -2.74
C VAL A 67 -12.84 -5.14 -2.06
N VAL A 68 -12.14 -4.44 -1.16
CA VAL A 68 -12.66 -3.32 -0.38
C VAL A 68 -12.08 -1.98 -0.81
N TYR A 69 -10.96 -2.01 -1.54
CA TYR A 69 -10.30 -0.82 -2.04
C TYR A 69 -9.54 -1.15 -3.32
N MET A 70 -9.54 -0.21 -4.24
CA MET A 70 -8.74 -0.29 -5.45
C MET A 70 -8.12 1.06 -5.78
N ALA A 71 -6.93 1.05 -6.35
CA ALA A 71 -6.33 2.23 -6.93
C ALA A 71 -5.78 1.91 -8.32
N GLU A 72 -6.01 2.82 -9.25
CA GLU A 72 -5.48 2.78 -10.61
C GLU A 72 -4.92 4.16 -10.94
N HIS A 73 -3.76 4.21 -11.60
CA HIS A 73 -3.14 5.47 -12.05
C HIS A 73 -2.91 6.50 -10.93
N GLY A 74 -2.72 6.04 -9.69
CA GLY A 74 -2.53 6.91 -8.53
C GLY A 74 -3.82 7.28 -7.79
N GLU A 75 -4.99 7.05 -8.39
CA GLU A 75 -6.30 7.40 -7.84
C GLU A 75 -6.94 6.19 -7.16
N GLY A 76 -7.19 6.31 -5.86
CA GLY A 76 -7.73 5.24 -5.04
C GLY A 76 -9.15 5.51 -4.55
N GLN A 77 -9.96 4.46 -4.48
CA GLN A 77 -11.36 4.53 -4.09
C GLN A 77 -11.77 3.27 -3.30
N PRO A 78 -12.66 3.42 -2.30
CA PRO A 78 -13.37 2.29 -1.72
C PRO A 78 -14.17 1.55 -2.79
N VAL A 79 -14.28 0.24 -2.64
CA VAL A 79 -15.14 -0.57 -3.51
C VAL A 79 -16.37 -1.00 -2.71
N ASP A 80 -17.51 -0.40 -3.04
CA ASP A 80 -18.81 -0.92 -2.64
C ASP A 80 -19.17 -2.08 -3.55
N VAL A 81 -18.75 -3.29 -3.18
CA VAL A 81 -19.27 -4.52 -3.79
C VAL A 81 -20.46 -4.98 -2.94
N PRO A 82 -21.69 -5.02 -3.51
CA PRO A 82 -22.87 -5.53 -2.80
C PRO A 82 -22.76 -7.01 -2.41
#